data_AF-A0A1A8NW84-F1
#
_entry.id   AF-A0A1A8NW84-F1
#
_cell.length_a   1.000
_cell.length_b   1.000
_cell.length_c   1.000
_cell.angle_alpha   90.00
_cell.angle_beta   90.00
_cell.angle_gamma   90.00
#
_symmetry.space_group_name_H-M   'P 1'
#
loop_
_entity.id
_entity.type
_entity.pdbx_description
1 polymer ?
#
loop_
_entity_poly.entity_id
_entity_poly.type
_entity_poly.pdbx_seq_one_letter_code
_entity_poly.pdbx_strand_id
1 'polypeptide(L)'
;MSLPQQIRDESDFDQLPHNIPVSATIADIEEKKGFIDYYRFVVEVKTKGGGKYLIYRRYREFFNLHQILESKYSPEDPDRSSPNTCLLPPLPGKIYIGNKREIAESRIPELNTYIKRLLGLPTWILLDETLRMFFYQTEQDSQHQPQALRRLRPQTRKVKTVTQKKDIFSSPRAEAMFDFRG
;
A
#
# COMPACT_ATOMS: atom_id res chain seq x y z
N MET A 1 -18.73 22.31 10.50
CA MET A 1 -19.57 21.20 11.01
C MET A 1 -20.40 21.75 12.14
N SER A 2 -21.69 21.41 12.21
CA SER A 2 -22.52 21.79 13.37
C SER A 2 -22.19 20.86 14.55
N LEU A 3 -22.33 21.36 15.79
CA LEU A 3 -22.10 20.60 17.03
C LEU A 3 -22.80 19.23 17.05
N PRO A 4 -24.06 19.10 16.59
CA PRO A 4 -24.74 17.80 16.52
C PRO A 4 -24.12 16.82 15.52
N GLN A 5 -23.56 17.30 14.41
CA GLN A 5 -22.87 16.45 13.42
C GLN A 5 -21.59 15.89 14.01
N GLN A 6 -20.81 16.73 14.71
CA GLN A 6 -19.56 16.29 15.33
C GLN A 6 -19.78 15.17 16.35
N ILE A 7 -20.79 15.29 17.23
CA ILE A 7 -21.09 14.26 18.24
C ILE A 7 -21.50 12.93 17.56
N ARG A 8 -22.23 13.01 16.45
CA ARG A 8 -22.63 11.83 15.68
C ARG A 8 -21.42 11.17 15.01
N ASP A 9 -20.56 11.97 14.39
CA ASP A 9 -19.33 11.48 13.75
C ASP A 9 -18.38 10.83 14.77
N GLU A 10 -18.27 11.41 15.97
CA GLU A 10 -17.50 10.83 17.09
C GLU A 10 -18.11 9.49 17.55
N SER A 11 -19.43 9.43 17.74
CA SER A 11 -20.11 8.19 18.14
C SER A 11 -19.98 7.09 17.09
N ASP A 12 -20.13 7.42 15.81
CA ASP A 12 -19.98 6.47 14.69
C ASP A 12 -18.54 5.96 14.61
N PHE A 13 -17.55 6.84 14.83
CA PHE A 13 -16.14 6.45 14.89
C PHE A 13 -15.84 5.54 16.08
N ASP A 14 -16.42 5.79 17.25
CA ASP A 14 -16.23 4.99 18.46
C ASP A 14 -16.77 3.56 18.34
N GLN A 15 -17.80 3.35 17.52
CA GLN A 15 -18.36 2.03 17.23
C GLN A 15 -17.47 1.18 16.31
N LEU A 16 -16.49 1.79 15.64
CA LEU A 16 -15.62 1.06 14.72
C LEU A 16 -14.71 0.03 15.41
N PRO A 17 -14.55 -1.17 14.82
CA PRO A 17 -13.50 -2.11 15.21
C PRO A 17 -12.10 -1.50 15.34
N HIS A 18 -11.34 -1.95 16.34
CA HIS A 18 -9.98 -1.46 16.61
C HIS A 18 -8.97 -1.75 15.49
N ASN A 19 -9.24 -2.72 14.62
CA ASN A 19 -8.38 -3.08 13.49
C ASN A 19 -8.60 -2.21 12.25
N ILE A 20 -9.52 -1.23 12.28
CA ILE A 20 -9.75 -0.35 11.13
C ILE A 20 -8.54 0.58 10.91
N PRO A 21 -8.07 0.71 9.67
CA PRO A 21 -7.00 1.64 9.32
C PRO A 21 -7.49 3.08 9.45
N VAL A 22 -6.82 3.87 10.29
CA VAL A 22 -7.14 5.30 10.50
C VAL A 22 -6.20 6.20 9.73
N SER A 23 -4.94 5.78 9.57
CA SER A 23 -3.97 6.52 8.75
C SER A 23 -3.01 5.55 8.09
N ALA A 24 -2.55 5.90 6.90
CA ALA A 24 -1.53 5.15 6.21
C ALA A 24 -0.60 6.09 5.41
N THR A 25 0.69 5.80 5.45
CA THR A 25 1.75 6.64 4.86
C THR A 25 2.81 5.77 4.21
N ILE A 26 3.26 6.15 3.01
CA ILE A 26 4.33 5.44 2.30
C ILE A 26 5.68 5.73 2.98
N ALA A 27 6.28 4.69 3.53
CA ALA A 27 7.55 4.70 4.25
C ALA A 27 8.77 4.53 3.33
N ASP A 28 8.67 3.71 2.29
CA ASP A 28 9.75 3.50 1.31
C ASP A 28 9.22 2.87 0.02
N ILE A 29 10.11 2.68 -0.96
CA ILE A 29 9.87 1.87 -2.15
C ILE A 29 10.90 0.74 -2.24
N GLU A 30 10.43 -0.45 -2.61
CA GLU A 30 11.27 -1.63 -2.79
C GLU A 30 11.20 -2.14 -4.23
N GLU A 31 12.36 -2.32 -4.83
CA GLU A 31 12.49 -3.01 -6.11
C GLU A 31 12.48 -4.53 -5.88
N LYS A 32 11.52 -5.22 -6.50
CA LYS A 32 11.51 -6.69 -6.55
C LYS A 32 12.00 -7.11 -7.92
N LYS A 33 13.16 -7.79 -7.92
CA LYS A 33 13.76 -8.41 -9.08
C LYS A 33 13.26 -9.83 -9.23
N GLY A 34 12.94 -10.24 -10.46
CA GLY A 34 12.41 -11.56 -10.77
C GLY A 34 12.23 -11.71 -12.28
N PHE A 35 11.24 -12.49 -12.72
CA PHE A 35 10.89 -12.55 -14.15
C PHE A 35 10.46 -11.19 -14.72
N ILE A 36 9.82 -10.37 -13.88
CA ILE A 36 9.43 -9.01 -14.19
C ILE A 36 9.85 -8.12 -13.03
N ASP A 37 10.67 -7.13 -13.32
CA ASP A 37 11.06 -6.13 -12.33
C ASP A 37 9.92 -5.15 -12.09
N TYR A 38 9.59 -4.93 -10.82
CA TYR A 38 8.58 -3.96 -10.42
C TYR A 38 8.90 -3.34 -9.06
N TYR A 39 8.26 -2.21 -8.78
CA TYR A 39 8.35 -1.51 -7.50
C TYR A 39 7.12 -1.79 -6.64
N ARG A 40 7.35 -2.04 -5.35
CA ARG A 40 6.34 -2.09 -4.29
C ARG A 40 6.50 -0.88 -3.38
N PHE A 41 5.39 -0.30 -2.97
CA PHE A 41 5.33 0.71 -1.94
C PHE A 41 5.27 0.02 -0.58
N VAL A 42 6.16 0.42 0.31
CA VAL A 42 6.12 0.04 1.73
C VAL A 42 5.22 1.06 2.42
N VAL A 43 4.06 0.63 2.89
CA VAL A 43 3.06 1.51 3.50
C VAL A 43 2.97 1.18 4.99
N GLU A 44 3.22 2.18 5.83
CA GLU A 44 2.94 2.10 7.27
C GLU A 44 1.46 2.40 7.49
N VAL A 45 0.75 1.46 8.12
CA VAL A 45 -0.67 1.59 8.48
C VAL A 45 -0.78 1.70 9.99
N LYS A 46 -1.59 2.64 10.46
CA LYS A 46 -1.96 2.79 11.87
C LYS A 46 -3.44 2.51 12.03
N THR A 47 -3.78 1.62 12.95
CA THR A 47 -5.17 1.26 13.24
C THR A 47 -5.75 2.09 14.37
N LYS A 48 -7.08 2.10 14.49
CA LYS A 48 -7.79 2.76 15.59
C LYS A 48 -7.31 2.28 16.96
N GLY A 49 -7.03 0.98 17.10
CA GLY A 49 -6.51 0.37 18.33
C GLY A 49 -5.06 0.73 18.67
N GLY A 50 -4.42 1.64 17.93
CA GLY A 50 -3.03 2.03 18.14
C GLY A 50 -2.00 1.06 17.54
N GLY A 51 -2.45 0.00 16.88
CA GLY A 51 -1.60 -0.95 16.17
C GLY A 51 -0.88 -0.28 15.00
N LYS A 52 0.35 -0.72 14.72
CA LYS A 52 1.14 -0.26 13.59
C LYS A 52 1.76 -1.45 12.88
N TYR A 53 1.64 -1.48 11.57
CA TYR A 53 2.24 -2.53 10.74
C TYR A 53 2.60 -2.00 9.36
N LEU A 54 3.40 -2.77 8.63
CA LEU A 54 3.80 -2.46 7.26
C LEU A 54 3.06 -3.40 6.30
N ILE A 55 2.59 -2.84 5.19
CA ILE A 55 2.06 -3.59 4.06
C ILE A 55 2.83 -3.25 2.79
N TYR A 56 2.89 -4.20 1.85
CA TYR A 56 3.65 -4.07 0.62
C TYR A 56 2.70 -4.19 -0.57
N ARG A 57 2.46 -3.06 -1.25
CA ARG A 57 1.49 -2.98 -2.36
C ARG A 57 2.14 -2.39 -3.60
N ARG A 58 1.82 -2.92 -4.78
CA ARG A 58 2.21 -2.34 -6.07
C ARG A 58 1.19 -1.33 -6.53
N TYR A 59 1.61 -0.42 -7.41
CA TYR A 59 0.71 0.55 -8.03
C TYR A 59 -0.56 -0.06 -8.63
N ARG A 60 -0.43 -1.21 -9.32
CA ARG A 60 -1.58 -1.88 -9.93
C ARG A 60 -2.67 -2.28 -8.91
N GLU A 61 -2.28 -2.53 -7.66
CA GLU A 61 -3.21 -2.94 -6.61
C GLU A 61 -4.02 -1.74 -6.14
N PHE A 62 -3.41 -0.55 -6.04
CA PHE A 62 -4.13 0.71 -5.83
C PHE A 62 -5.10 0.99 -6.98
N PHE A 63 -4.65 0.78 -8.22
CA PHE A 63 -5.49 0.99 -9.39
C PHE A 63 -6.70 0.05 -9.41
N ASN A 64 -6.50 -1.24 -9.13
CA ASN A 64 -7.60 -2.20 -9.07
C ASN A 64 -8.58 -1.89 -7.93
N LEU A 65 -8.07 -1.53 -6.73
CA LEU A 65 -8.91 -1.06 -5.63
C LEU A 65 -9.79 0.11 -6.08
N HIS A 66 -9.19 1.12 -6.69
CA HIS A 66 -9.91 2.32 -7.14
C HIS A 66 -11.02 1.98 -8.13
N GLN A 67 -10.75 1.12 -9.12
CA GLN A 67 -11.77 0.69 -10.09
C GLN A 67 -12.94 -0.06 -9.43
N ILE A 68 -12.67 -0.90 -8.43
CA ILE A 68 -13.71 -1.64 -7.70
C ILE A 68 -14.55 -0.68 -6.84
N LEU A 69 -13.93 0.31 -6.21
CA LEU A 69 -14.66 1.32 -5.45
C LEU A 69 -15.47 2.23 -6.37
N GLU A 70 -14.90 2.62 -7.52
CA GLU A 70 -15.55 3.47 -8.52
C GLU A 70 -16.78 2.76 -9.09
N SER A 71 -16.70 1.48 -9.43
CA SER A 71 -17.86 0.74 -9.91
C SER A 71 -18.97 0.56 -8.87
N LYS A 72 -18.64 0.60 -7.57
CA LYS A 72 -19.62 0.46 -6.48
C LYS A 72 -20.27 1.77 -6.05
N TYR A 73 -19.50 2.86 -6.06
CA TYR A 73 -19.86 4.10 -5.36
C TYR A 73 -19.87 5.33 -6.27
N SER A 74 -19.41 5.22 -7.52
CA SER A 74 -19.47 6.34 -8.45
C SER A 74 -20.93 6.75 -8.70
N PRO A 75 -21.25 8.05 -8.67
CA PRO A 75 -22.58 8.53 -9.04
C PRO A 75 -22.87 8.18 -10.51
N GLU A 76 -24.00 7.51 -10.75
CA GLU A 76 -24.50 7.24 -12.10
C GLU A 76 -24.98 8.53 -12.78
N ASP A 77 -25.62 9.42 -11.99
CA ASP A 77 -26.06 10.75 -12.41
C ASP A 77 -25.49 11.84 -11.48
N PRO A 78 -24.88 12.92 -11.99
CA PRO A 78 -24.37 14.01 -11.17
C PRO A 78 -25.47 14.81 -10.45
N ASP A 79 -26.72 14.75 -10.94
CA ASP A 79 -27.88 15.49 -10.40
C ASP A 79 -28.75 14.69 -9.42
N ARG A 80 -28.50 13.38 -9.25
CA ARG A 80 -29.21 12.53 -8.30
C ARG A 80 -28.23 11.82 -7.37
N SER A 81 -27.96 12.46 -6.24
CA SER A 81 -27.21 11.84 -5.15
C SER A 81 -28.00 10.68 -4.55
N SER A 82 -27.76 9.47 -5.04
CA SER A 82 -28.29 8.28 -4.40
C SER A 82 -27.62 8.09 -3.02
N PRO A 83 -28.32 7.51 -2.03
CA PRO A 83 -27.85 7.47 -0.63
C PRO A 83 -26.52 6.72 -0.42
N ASN A 84 -26.06 5.95 -1.41
CA ASN A 84 -24.85 5.14 -1.34
C ASN A 84 -23.72 5.65 -2.25
N THR A 85 -23.83 6.84 -2.83
CA THR A 85 -22.78 7.41 -3.69
C THR A 85 -21.73 8.16 -2.89
N CYS A 86 -20.48 8.08 -3.35
CA CYS A 86 -19.39 8.83 -2.76
C CYS A 86 -18.38 9.28 -3.82
N LEU A 87 -17.96 10.54 -3.72
CA LEU A 87 -16.90 11.08 -4.55
C LEU A 87 -15.55 10.51 -4.11
N LEU A 88 -15.02 9.60 -4.91
CA LEU A 88 -13.71 9.02 -4.66
C LEU A 88 -12.58 10.02 -4.95
N PRO A 89 -11.48 9.98 -4.18
CA PRO A 89 -10.32 10.80 -4.49
C PRO A 89 -9.70 10.37 -5.83
N PRO A 90 -9.16 11.30 -6.62
CA PRO A 90 -8.52 10.97 -7.88
C PRO A 90 -7.25 10.16 -7.63
N LEU A 91 -7.09 9.06 -8.38
CA LEU A 91 -5.87 8.27 -8.42
C LEU A 91 -5.03 8.68 -9.64
N PRO A 92 -3.69 8.65 -9.57
CA PRO A 92 -2.85 8.87 -10.74
C PRO A 92 -3.19 7.95 -11.92
N GLY A 93 -2.82 8.35 -13.13
CA GLY A 93 -3.02 7.56 -14.34
C GLY A 93 -2.02 6.42 -14.51
N LYS A 94 -2.35 5.45 -15.36
CA LYS A 94 -1.38 4.46 -15.83
C LYS A 94 -0.32 5.15 -16.69
N ILE A 95 0.94 4.87 -16.38
CA ILE A 95 2.11 5.34 -17.15
C ILE A 95 2.70 4.09 -17.82
N TYR A 96 2.72 4.07 -19.14
CA TYR A 96 3.13 2.91 -19.94
C TYR A 96 4.62 2.95 -20.34
N ILE A 97 5.23 4.15 -20.34
CA ILE A 97 6.59 4.38 -20.84
C ILE A 97 7.37 5.18 -19.80
N GLY A 98 8.62 4.80 -19.54
CA GLY A 98 9.55 5.54 -18.68
C GLY A 98 10.32 4.67 -17.68
N ASN A 99 11.21 5.31 -16.93
CA ASN A 99 12.01 4.64 -15.90
C ASN A 99 11.12 4.24 -14.71
N LYS A 100 10.98 2.93 -14.47
CA LYS A 100 10.11 2.37 -13.41
C LYS A 100 10.42 2.94 -12.02
N ARG A 101 11.69 3.24 -11.74
CA ARG A 101 12.10 3.78 -10.44
C ARG A 101 11.63 5.21 -10.25
N GLU A 102 11.92 6.08 -11.21
CA GLU A 102 11.51 7.49 -11.19
C GLU A 102 9.99 7.62 -11.12
N ILE A 103 9.28 6.78 -11.88
CA ILE A 103 7.81 6.70 -11.83
C ILE A 103 7.32 6.27 -10.44
N ALA A 104 7.99 5.33 -9.78
CA ALA A 104 7.63 4.93 -8.42
C ALA A 104 7.90 6.06 -7.42
N GLU A 105 9.04 6.76 -7.54
CA GLU A 105 9.40 7.88 -6.67
C GLU A 105 8.45 9.08 -6.83
N SER A 106 8.05 9.42 -8.06
CA SER A 106 7.13 10.53 -8.35
C SER A 106 5.71 10.28 -7.83
N ARG A 107 5.26 9.03 -7.82
CA ARG A 107 3.92 8.63 -7.32
C ARG A 107 3.76 8.71 -5.81
N ILE A 108 4.83 8.78 -5.03
CA ILE A 108 4.75 8.74 -3.56
C ILE A 108 3.89 9.88 -2.98
N PRO A 109 4.11 11.17 -3.30
CA PRO A 109 3.26 12.25 -2.79
C PRO A 109 1.79 12.12 -3.24
N GLU A 110 1.57 11.67 -4.48
CA GLU A 110 0.23 11.48 -5.04
C GLU A 110 -0.52 10.37 -4.31
N LEU A 111 0.12 9.21 -4.12
CA LEU A 111 -0.45 8.08 -3.40
C LEU A 111 -0.67 8.38 -1.92
N ASN A 112 0.24 9.12 -1.26
CA ASN A 112 0.00 9.58 0.12
C ASN A 112 -1.24 10.46 0.21
N THR A 113 -1.44 11.36 -0.75
CA THR A 113 -2.63 12.22 -0.81
C THR A 113 -3.89 11.39 -1.06
N TYR A 114 -3.82 10.44 -2.00
CA TYR A 114 -4.91 9.51 -2.30
C TYR A 114 -5.31 8.69 -1.07
N ILE A 115 -4.35 8.03 -0.41
CA ILE A 115 -4.59 7.22 0.80
C ILE A 115 -5.19 8.07 1.92
N LYS A 116 -4.64 9.26 2.17
CA LYS A 116 -5.15 10.17 3.21
C LYS A 116 -6.60 10.56 2.95
N ARG A 117 -6.95 10.87 1.70
CA ARG A 117 -8.35 11.20 1.33
C ARG A 117 -9.26 9.98 1.39
N LEU A 118 -8.76 8.81 0.98
CA LEU A 118 -9.50 7.55 0.99
C LEU A 118 -9.86 7.11 2.41
N LEU A 119 -8.92 7.21 3.36
CA LEU A 119 -9.16 6.90 4.78
C LEU A 119 -9.94 8.01 5.52
N GLY A 120 -10.10 9.18 4.90
CA GLY A 120 -10.96 10.27 5.39
C GLY A 120 -12.38 10.23 4.83
N LEU A 121 -12.73 9.17 4.07
CA LEU A 121 -14.09 8.95 3.59
C LEU A 121 -15.04 8.55 4.74
N PRO A 122 -16.37 8.64 4.54
CA PRO A 122 -17.34 8.22 5.53
C PRO A 122 -17.12 6.82 6.07
N THR A 123 -17.48 6.61 7.33
CA THR A 123 -17.24 5.39 8.11
C THR A 123 -17.77 4.12 7.45
N TRP A 124 -18.90 4.20 6.76
CA TRP A 124 -19.49 3.08 6.03
C TRP A 124 -18.63 2.62 4.83
N ILE A 125 -17.84 3.50 4.21
CA ILE A 125 -16.87 3.13 3.16
C ILE A 125 -15.64 2.49 3.78
N LEU A 126 -15.20 2.96 4.95
CA LEU A 126 -14.10 2.33 5.68
C LEU A 126 -14.43 0.90 6.11
N LEU A 127 -15.72 0.56 6.22
CA LEU A 127 -16.21 -0.77 6.50
C LEU A 127 -16.30 -1.68 5.27
N ASP A 128 -16.16 -1.14 4.04
CA ASP A 128 -16.18 -1.96 2.82
C ASP A 128 -15.05 -3.00 2.86
N GLU A 129 -15.42 -4.23 2.50
CA GLU A 129 -14.51 -5.39 2.56
C GLU A 129 -13.28 -5.19 1.68
N THR A 130 -13.45 -4.61 0.48
CA THR A 130 -12.34 -4.48 -0.48
C THR A 130 -11.32 -3.45 -0.01
N LEU A 131 -11.80 -2.35 0.59
CA LEU A 131 -10.93 -1.36 1.25
C LEU A 131 -10.22 -1.96 2.46
N ARG A 132 -10.94 -2.66 3.33
CA ARG A 132 -10.36 -3.29 4.53
C ARG A 132 -9.30 -4.31 4.18
N MET A 133 -9.58 -5.20 3.23
CA MET A 133 -8.64 -6.23 2.79
C MET A 133 -7.39 -5.64 2.14
N PHE A 134 -7.50 -4.49 1.46
CA PHE A 134 -6.35 -3.81 0.89
C PHE A 134 -5.35 -3.33 1.96
N PHE A 135 -5.86 -2.75 3.05
CA PHE A 135 -5.05 -2.26 4.17
C PHE A 135 -4.75 -3.31 5.25
N TYR A 136 -5.30 -4.52 5.14
CA TYR A 136 -5.03 -5.61 6.06
C TYR A 136 -3.59 -6.13 5.88
N GLN A 137 -2.93 -6.51 6.97
CA GLN A 137 -1.60 -7.13 6.92
C GLN A 137 -1.73 -8.60 6.53
N THR A 138 -1.30 -8.94 5.31
CA THR A 138 -1.29 -10.34 4.87
C THR A 138 -0.16 -11.12 5.52
N GLU A 139 -0.23 -12.46 5.49
CA GLU A 139 0.86 -13.31 5.97
C GLU A 139 2.19 -12.99 5.29
N GLN A 140 2.15 -12.72 3.98
CA GLN A 140 3.32 -12.30 3.20
C GLN A 140 3.89 -10.97 3.69
N ASP A 141 3.03 -10.02 4.06
CA ASP A 141 3.46 -8.73 4.62
C ASP A 141 4.12 -8.93 6.00
N SER A 142 3.59 -9.85 6.82
CA SER A 142 4.11 -10.12 8.17
C SER A 142 5.48 -10.80 8.18
N GLN A 143 5.74 -11.66 7.19
CA GLN A 143 7.01 -12.39 7.06
C GLN A 143 8.10 -11.55 6.39
N HIS A 144 7.71 -10.54 5.61
CA HIS A 144 8.65 -9.74 4.83
C HIS A 144 9.32 -8.68 5.70
N GLN A 145 10.66 -8.74 5.81
CA GLN A 145 11.44 -7.73 6.52
C GLN A 145 11.75 -6.55 5.59
N PRO A 146 11.46 -5.30 6.00
CA PRO A 146 11.73 -4.13 5.18
C PRO A 146 13.24 -3.95 4.95
N GLN A 147 13.66 -3.79 3.70
CA GLN A 147 15.09 -3.66 3.36
C GLN A 147 15.69 -2.35 3.87
N ALA A 148 14.92 -1.27 3.75
CA ALA A 148 15.24 0.02 4.35
C ALA A 148 13.92 0.78 4.60
N LEU A 149 13.88 1.57 5.66
CA LEU A 149 12.78 2.50 5.97
C LEU A 149 13.33 3.92 5.87
N ARG A 150 13.91 4.25 4.70
CA ARG A 150 14.77 5.43 4.55
C ARG A 150 14.05 6.75 4.88
N ARG A 151 12.72 6.77 4.78
CA ARG A 151 11.91 7.97 5.04
C ARG A 151 11.33 8.06 6.45
N LEU A 152 11.31 6.95 7.21
CA LEU A 152 10.88 6.97 8.61
C LEU A 152 12.03 7.28 9.58
N ARG A 153 13.28 7.10 9.14
CA ARG A 153 14.46 7.42 9.95
C ARG A 153 14.96 8.84 9.63
N PRO A 154 15.36 9.64 10.62
CA PRO A 154 16.17 10.82 10.37
C PRO A 154 17.44 10.42 9.61
N GLN A 155 18.01 11.32 8.79
CA GLN A 155 19.22 11.04 8.02
C GLN A 155 20.42 10.77 8.94
N THR A 156 20.56 9.54 9.44
CA THR A 156 21.74 9.10 10.18
C THR A 156 22.80 8.67 9.19
N ARG A 157 24.05 9.09 9.45
CA ARG A 157 25.27 8.76 8.68
C ARG A 157 25.20 7.34 8.13
N LYS A 158 25.28 7.20 6.80
CA LYS A 158 25.20 5.91 6.13
C LYS A 158 26.32 5.00 6.61
N VAL A 159 25.98 3.99 7.41
CA VAL A 159 26.86 2.84 7.63
C VAL A 159 26.88 2.06 6.32
N LYS A 160 28.06 1.82 5.75
CA LYS A 160 28.23 0.93 4.60
C LYS A 160 27.81 -0.48 5.03
N THR A 161 26.54 -0.82 4.84
CA THR A 161 26.13 -2.22 4.85
C THR A 161 26.71 -2.85 3.59
N VAL A 162 27.68 -3.75 3.77
CA VAL A 162 28.18 -4.60 2.71
C VAL A 162 27.06 -5.54 2.33
N THR A 163 26.29 -5.17 1.31
CA THR A 163 25.33 -6.08 0.68
C THR A 163 26.14 -7.22 0.09
N GLN A 164 26.10 -8.39 0.73
CA GLN A 164 26.57 -9.61 0.09
C GLN A 164 25.76 -9.77 -1.20
N LYS A 165 26.40 -9.55 -2.34
CA LYS A 165 25.85 -9.92 -3.64
C LYS A 165 25.59 -11.42 -3.56
N LYS A 166 24.33 -11.81 -3.37
CA LYS A 166 23.92 -13.18 -3.65
C LYS A 166 24.02 -13.32 -5.16
N ASP A 167 25.10 -13.96 -5.61
CA ASP A 167 25.29 -14.28 -7.01
C ASP A 167 24.07 -15.06 -7.49
N ILE A 168 23.45 -14.53 -8.54
CA ILE A 168 22.34 -15.14 -9.28
C ILE A 168 22.75 -16.53 -9.82
N PHE A 169 24.05 -16.83 -9.83
CA PHE A 169 24.65 -18.10 -10.24
C PHE A 169 24.92 -19.10 -9.12
N SER A 170 24.55 -18.83 -7.86
CA SER A 170 24.73 -19.77 -6.74
C SER A 170 23.65 -20.87 -6.66
N SER A 171 23.10 -21.29 -7.80
CA SER A 171 22.32 -22.53 -7.84
C SER A 171 23.20 -23.70 -7.37
N PRO A 172 22.68 -24.66 -6.58
CA PRO A 172 23.45 -25.80 -6.13
C PRO A 172 24.05 -26.53 -7.34
N ARG A 173 25.36 -26.42 -7.51
CA ARG A 173 26.11 -27.08 -8.58
C ARG A 173 27.02 -28.10 -7.93
N ALA A 174 26.89 -29.35 -8.35
CA ALA A 174 27.86 -30.39 -8.04
C ALA A 174 28.80 -30.54 -9.23
N GLU A 175 30.10 -30.62 -8.96
CA GLU A 175 31.10 -31.00 -9.96
C GLU A 175 31.46 -32.45 -9.72
N ALA A 176 31.39 -33.27 -10.78
CA ALA A 176 31.81 -34.66 -10.71
C ALA A 176 33.34 -34.70 -10.56
N MET A 177 33.83 -35.26 -9.47
CA MET A 177 35.28 -35.43 -9.26
C MET A 177 35.84 -36.68 -9.95
N PHE A 178 34.98 -37.58 -10.41
CA PHE A 178 35.34 -38.84 -11.06
C PHE A 178 34.33 -39.19 -12.15
N ASP A 179 34.78 -40.00 -13.11
CA ASP A 179 33.93 -40.52 -14.18
C ASP A 179 32.95 -41.55 -13.65
N PHE A 180 31.64 -41.27 -13.81
CA PHE A 180 30.58 -42.23 -13.52
C PHE A 180 30.26 -43.01 -14.81
N ARG A 181 30.39 -44.35 -14.78
CA ARG A 181 29.87 -45.21 -15.85
C ARG A 181 28.36 -45.41 -15.63
N GLY A 182 27.57 -45.06 -16.65
CA GLY A 182 26.11 -45.19 -16.66
C GLY A 182 25.61 -46.58 -17.00
#